data_AF-A0A429Y4B7-F1
#
_entry.id   AF-A0A429Y4B7-F1
#
_cell.length_a   1.000
_cell.length_b   1.000
_cell.length_c   1.000
_cell.angle_alpha   90.00
_cell.angle_beta   90.00
_cell.angle_gamma   90.00
#
_symmetry.space_group_name_H-M   'P 1'
#
loop_
_entity.id
_entity.type
_entity.pdbx_description
1 polymer ?
#
loop_
_entity_poly.entity_id
_entity_poly.type
_entity_poly.pdbx_seq_one_letter_code
_entity_poly.pdbx_strand_id
1 'polypeptide(L)'
;MIQISGVLFQQNENWQLGSIEKTIIKQMQNAPVFYSYYSEHELLFELKVRKNIIQSAKEMNKSQAEFTTFVYARCNPRYWQLTRAGGFLLRPDVRPADAVLDIYRNSSLYAFECATAIPIIYYHAILNSIGSNSFNSLFLNLYLYSWHTDTDVGIITFYSNYFLPGDVLYVNNPDFDRKTPQFRGINAVLLNDGRLFGHGFNIRTSQEMIQILNKKRKPDSHQSAYITKLVTRPSFKDLFRVASWSRNGSANKMQRPIVHHSKNSISYAHYLYYSL
;
A
#
# COMPACT_ATOMS: atom_id res chain seq x y z
N MET A 1 -20.35 1.14 -11.86
CA MET A 1 -21.27 2.30 -11.61
C MET A 1 -21.07 2.86 -10.20
N ILE A 2 -21.26 4.17 -9.99
CA ILE A 2 -21.13 4.80 -8.66
C ILE A 2 -22.52 5.19 -8.13
N GLN A 3 -22.76 4.98 -6.84
CA GLN A 3 -23.97 5.41 -6.14
C GLN A 3 -23.62 6.21 -4.89
N ILE A 4 -24.38 7.26 -4.62
CA ILE A 4 -24.26 8.08 -3.40
C ILE A 4 -25.64 8.13 -2.75
N SER A 5 -25.75 7.68 -1.49
CA SER A 5 -27.04 7.57 -0.79
C SER A 5 -28.10 6.80 -1.60
N GLY A 6 -27.68 5.79 -2.36
CA GLY A 6 -28.56 4.98 -3.22
C GLY A 6 -28.93 5.62 -4.57
N VAL A 7 -28.54 6.87 -4.82
CA VAL A 7 -28.78 7.57 -6.09
C VAL A 7 -27.59 7.38 -7.03
N LEU A 8 -27.85 7.18 -8.32
CA LEU A 8 -26.78 7.07 -9.33
C LEU A 8 -25.98 8.37 -9.38
N PHE A 9 -24.66 8.25 -9.31
CA PHE A 9 -23.74 9.38 -9.36
C PHE A 9 -23.89 10.17 -10.66
N GLN A 10 -24.16 11.47 -10.50
CA GLN A 10 -23.99 12.47 -11.54
C GLN A 10 -22.82 13.36 -11.14
N GLN A 11 -21.91 13.60 -12.08
CA GLN A 11 -20.72 14.40 -11.77
C GLN A 11 -21.14 15.85 -11.52
N ASN A 12 -20.74 16.39 -10.36
CA ASN A 12 -20.93 17.77 -10.02
C ASN A 12 -19.82 18.62 -10.68
N GLU A 13 -20.20 19.60 -11.51
CA GLU A 13 -19.25 20.48 -12.22
C GLU A 13 -18.40 21.32 -11.27
N ASN A 14 -18.87 21.55 -10.04
CA ASN A 14 -18.13 22.31 -9.02
C ASN A 14 -16.95 21.53 -8.41
N TRP A 15 -16.83 20.22 -8.68
CA TRP A 15 -15.71 19.43 -8.17
C TRP A 15 -14.45 19.71 -9.00
N GLN A 16 -13.44 20.30 -8.36
CA GLN A 16 -12.11 20.56 -8.89
C GLN A 16 -11.28 19.25 -8.98
N LEU A 17 -11.70 18.32 -9.86
CA LEU A 17 -11.06 17.01 -10.02
C LEU A 17 -9.85 17.07 -10.95
N GLY A 18 -8.72 16.53 -10.49
CA GLY A 18 -7.54 16.30 -11.30
C GLY A 18 -7.69 15.15 -12.29
N SER A 19 -6.66 14.94 -13.11
CA SER A 19 -6.65 13.85 -14.11
C SER A 19 -6.72 12.46 -13.48
N ILE A 20 -6.05 12.25 -12.35
CA ILE A 20 -6.06 10.96 -11.63
C ILE A 20 -7.47 10.63 -11.14
N GLU A 21 -8.13 11.58 -10.48
CA GLU A 21 -9.48 11.42 -9.95
C GLU A 21 -10.48 11.15 -11.08
N LYS A 22 -10.38 11.89 -12.20
CA LYS A 22 -11.20 11.66 -13.40
C LYS A 22 -11.00 10.26 -13.98
N THR A 23 -9.76 9.77 -14.05
CA THR A 23 -9.47 8.39 -14.49
C THR A 23 -10.11 7.36 -13.56
N ILE A 24 -10.02 7.55 -12.24
CA ILE A 24 -10.60 6.63 -11.26
C ILE A 24 -12.13 6.62 -11.39
N ILE A 25 -12.79 7.78 -11.47
CA ILE A 25 -14.25 7.86 -11.64
C ILE A 25 -14.69 7.16 -12.92
N LYS A 26 -14.00 7.41 -14.04
CA LYS A 26 -14.32 6.75 -15.32
C LYS A 26 -14.23 5.23 -15.20
N GLN A 27 -13.20 4.71 -14.53
CA GLN A 27 -13.07 3.26 -14.33
C GLN A 27 -14.11 2.69 -13.36
N MET A 28 -14.45 3.42 -12.29
CA MET A 28 -15.52 3.04 -11.37
C MET A 28 -16.88 2.99 -12.08
N GLN A 29 -17.15 3.94 -12.98
CA GLN A 29 -18.38 3.96 -13.79
C GLN A 29 -18.44 2.79 -14.76
N ASN A 30 -17.32 2.47 -15.43
CA ASN A 30 -17.21 1.39 -16.41
C ASN A 30 -17.16 -0.03 -15.80
N ALA A 31 -16.86 -0.15 -14.50
CA ALA A 31 -16.86 -1.45 -13.84
C ALA A 31 -18.30 -1.98 -13.65
N PRO A 32 -18.52 -3.30 -13.74
CA PRO A 32 -19.83 -3.93 -13.59
C PRO A 32 -20.30 -4.01 -12.12
N VAL A 33 -19.50 -3.52 -11.18
CA VAL A 33 -19.83 -3.46 -9.76
C VAL A 33 -20.33 -2.07 -9.37
N PHE A 34 -21.10 -2.00 -8.29
CA PHE A 34 -21.50 -0.74 -7.67
C PHE A 34 -20.46 -0.29 -6.64
N TYR A 35 -19.99 0.94 -6.80
CA TYR A 35 -19.25 1.67 -5.78
C TYR A 35 -20.25 2.56 -5.03
N SER A 36 -20.70 2.10 -3.87
CA SER A 36 -21.73 2.79 -3.09
C SER A 36 -21.10 3.56 -1.93
N TYR A 37 -21.49 4.82 -1.78
CA TYR A 37 -21.03 5.74 -0.74
C TYR A 37 -22.25 6.31 0.00
N TYR A 38 -22.10 6.63 1.29
CA TYR A 38 -23.14 7.31 2.06
C TYR A 38 -23.21 8.80 1.71
N SER A 39 -22.09 9.42 1.36
CA SER A 39 -22.03 10.84 1.03
C SER A 39 -20.99 11.16 -0.04
N GLU A 40 -21.09 12.34 -0.66
CA GLU A 40 -20.07 12.85 -1.58
C GLU A 40 -18.69 12.95 -0.92
N HIS A 41 -18.65 13.30 0.37
CA HIS A 41 -17.41 13.40 1.13
C HIS A 41 -16.66 12.07 1.22
N GLU A 42 -17.38 10.94 1.31
CA GLU A 42 -16.78 9.61 1.36
C GLU A 42 -16.14 9.24 0.01
N LEU A 43 -16.81 9.53 -1.11
CA LEU A 43 -16.25 9.35 -2.46
C LEU A 43 -15.02 10.25 -2.66
N LEU A 44 -15.12 11.54 -2.34
CA LEU A 44 -14.01 12.49 -2.46
C LEU A 44 -12.83 12.08 -1.59
N PHE A 45 -13.09 11.51 -0.40
CA PHE A 45 -12.05 10.96 0.46
C PHE A 45 -11.34 9.77 -0.18
N GLU A 46 -12.07 8.78 -0.72
CA GLU A 46 -11.46 7.66 -1.45
C GLU A 46 -10.60 8.14 -2.62
N LEU A 47 -11.11 9.08 -3.43
CA LEU A 47 -10.37 9.65 -4.56
C LEU A 47 -9.08 10.35 -4.10
N LYS A 48 -9.15 11.12 -3.01
CA LYS A 48 -7.99 11.80 -2.40
C LYS A 48 -6.94 10.80 -1.94
N VAL A 49 -7.34 9.77 -1.19
CA VAL A 49 -6.42 8.76 -0.67
C VAL A 49 -5.79 7.95 -1.81
N ARG A 50 -6.56 7.51 -2.80
CA ARG A 50 -6.04 6.79 -3.99
C ARG A 50 -5.01 7.61 -4.75
N LYS A 51 -5.30 8.90 -5.00
CA LYS A 51 -4.34 9.81 -5.61
C LYS A 51 -3.05 9.91 -4.80
N ASN A 52 -3.18 10.04 -3.47
CA ASN A 52 -2.02 10.13 -2.59
C ASN A 52 -1.25 8.80 -2.52
N ILE A 53 -1.88 7.63 -2.68
CA ILE A 53 -1.19 6.34 -2.83
C ILE A 53 -0.34 6.33 -4.10
N ILE A 54 -0.91 6.75 -5.23
CA ILE A 54 -0.20 6.84 -6.52
C ILE A 54 0.96 7.82 -6.42
N GLN A 55 0.76 8.96 -5.78
CA GLN A 55 1.79 9.98 -5.61
C GLN A 55 2.91 9.48 -4.69
N SER A 56 2.56 8.82 -3.58
CA SER A 56 3.52 8.20 -2.65
C SER A 56 4.34 7.09 -3.32
N ALA A 57 3.73 6.31 -4.22
CA ALA A 57 4.46 5.33 -5.03
C ALA A 57 5.44 5.99 -6.01
N LYS A 58 5.01 7.07 -6.69
CA LYS A 58 5.88 7.85 -7.60
C LYS A 58 7.04 8.52 -6.87
N GLU A 59 6.81 9.03 -5.67
CA GLU A 59 7.86 9.63 -4.83
C GLU A 59 8.84 8.58 -4.33
N MET A 60 8.36 7.42 -3.87
CA MET A 60 9.24 6.33 -3.47
C MET A 60 10.11 5.85 -4.65
N ASN A 61 9.55 5.76 -5.86
CA ASN A 61 10.31 5.43 -7.06
C ASN A 61 11.43 6.44 -7.38
N LYS A 62 11.25 7.71 -7.04
CA LYS A 62 12.26 8.77 -7.24
C LYS A 62 13.25 8.88 -6.08
N SER A 63 12.96 8.21 -4.98
CA SER A 63 13.76 8.24 -3.76
C SER A 63 15.01 7.35 -3.88
N GLN A 64 15.89 7.46 -2.90
CA GLN A 64 17.09 6.62 -2.76
C GLN A 64 16.85 5.44 -1.79
N ALA A 65 15.59 5.16 -1.43
CA ALA A 65 15.26 4.01 -0.59
C ALA A 65 15.48 2.72 -1.39
N GLU A 66 16.24 1.79 -0.82
CA GLU A 66 16.66 0.58 -1.53
C GLU A 66 15.77 -0.62 -1.19
N PHE A 67 15.66 -1.54 -2.13
CA PHE A 67 15.10 -2.85 -1.84
C PHE A 67 16.13 -3.71 -1.11
N THR A 68 15.69 -4.40 -0.06
CA THR A 68 16.49 -5.43 0.61
C THR A 68 15.62 -6.46 1.32
N THR A 69 16.21 -7.59 1.74
CA THR A 69 15.51 -8.58 2.57
C THR A 69 15.50 -8.15 4.03
N PHE A 70 14.65 -8.77 4.86
CA PHE A 70 14.58 -8.43 6.30
C PHE A 70 15.92 -8.49 7.04
N VAL A 71 16.81 -9.42 6.68
CA VAL A 71 18.11 -9.60 7.33
C VAL A 71 19.02 -8.37 7.18
N TYR A 72 18.89 -7.65 6.07
CA TYR A 72 19.72 -6.50 5.73
C TYR A 72 18.94 -5.18 5.74
N ALA A 73 17.76 -5.19 6.39
CA ALA A 73 16.94 -4.00 6.51
C ALA A 73 17.67 -2.91 7.31
N ARG A 74 17.47 -1.65 6.92
CA ARG A 74 18.06 -0.49 7.58
C ARG A 74 17.08 0.68 7.58
N CYS A 75 17.12 1.46 8.64
CA CYS A 75 16.28 2.64 8.84
C CYS A 75 17.04 3.72 9.60
N ASN A 76 16.60 4.98 9.50
CA ASN A 76 17.20 6.08 10.24
C ASN A 76 16.96 5.93 11.77
N PRO A 77 18.02 5.76 12.59
CA PRO A 77 17.88 5.55 14.03
C PRO A 77 17.36 6.78 14.80
N ARG A 78 17.33 7.95 14.15
CA ARG A 78 16.67 9.13 14.69
C ARG A 78 15.17 8.92 14.90
N TYR A 79 14.53 8.09 14.06
CA TYR A 79 13.07 7.90 14.06
C TYR A 79 12.65 6.47 14.45
N TRP A 80 13.46 5.48 14.08
CA TRP A 80 13.10 4.08 14.15
C TRP A 80 14.13 3.26 14.92
N GLN A 81 13.66 2.31 15.73
CA GLN A 81 14.46 1.22 16.28
C GLN A 81 14.37 0.03 15.33
N LEU A 82 15.51 -0.39 14.77
CA LEU A 82 15.59 -1.59 13.95
C LEU A 82 15.48 -2.84 14.85
N THR A 83 14.46 -3.67 14.63
CA THR A 83 14.28 -4.92 15.38
C THR A 83 15.17 -6.03 14.83
N ARG A 84 15.41 -7.07 15.63
CA ARG A 84 16.15 -8.27 15.18
C ARG A 84 15.50 -8.98 13.98
N ALA A 85 14.20 -8.78 13.79
CA ALA A 85 13.45 -9.34 12.66
C ALA A 85 13.57 -8.49 11.39
N GLY A 86 14.24 -7.33 11.44
CA GLY A 86 14.32 -6.39 10.31
C GLY A 86 13.10 -5.48 10.17
N GLY A 87 12.30 -5.32 11.24
CA GLY A 87 11.19 -4.37 11.28
C GLY A 87 11.59 -3.03 11.88
N PHE A 88 10.85 -1.97 11.58
CA PHE A 88 11.11 -0.62 12.07
C PHE A 88 10.08 -0.25 13.12
N LEU A 89 10.50 -0.26 14.39
CA LEU A 89 9.67 0.15 15.51
C LEU A 89 9.80 1.66 15.71
N LEU A 90 8.70 2.39 15.63
CA LEU A 90 8.71 3.83 15.88
C LEU A 90 9.23 4.09 17.30
N ARG A 91 10.14 5.05 17.43
CA ARG A 91 10.61 5.47 18.75
C ARG A 91 9.49 6.17 19.52
N PRO A 92 9.40 5.96 20.85
CA PRO A 92 8.32 6.52 21.66
C PRO A 92 8.34 8.06 21.76
N ASP A 93 9.49 8.69 21.51
CA ASP A 93 9.68 10.14 21.55
C ASP A 93 9.47 10.84 20.19
N VAL A 94 9.04 10.10 19.17
CA VAL A 94 8.98 10.58 17.78
C VAL A 94 7.53 10.65 17.29
N ARG A 95 7.19 11.75 16.62
CA ARG A 95 5.87 11.91 15.99
C ARG A 95 5.76 10.99 14.77
N PRO A 96 4.68 10.19 14.64
CA PRO A 96 4.49 9.27 13.52
C PRO A 96 4.63 9.93 12.14
N ALA A 97 4.05 11.12 11.96
CA ALA A 97 4.11 11.86 10.70
C ALA A 97 5.55 12.21 10.31
N ASP A 98 6.38 12.64 11.27
CA ASP A 98 7.76 13.02 11.02
C ASP A 98 8.60 11.81 10.60
N ALA A 99 8.39 10.67 11.25
CA ALA A 99 9.07 9.42 10.93
C ALA A 99 8.72 8.88 9.53
N VAL A 100 7.44 8.97 9.13
CA VAL A 100 7.00 8.57 7.79
C VAL A 100 7.54 9.51 6.72
N LEU A 101 7.50 10.82 6.94
CA LEU A 101 8.07 11.81 6.01
C LEU A 101 9.59 11.66 5.86
N ASP A 102 10.29 11.26 6.93
CA ASP A 102 11.74 11.03 6.91
C ASP A 102 12.14 9.91 5.96
N ILE A 103 11.31 8.86 5.81
CA ILE A 103 11.55 7.76 4.85
C ILE A 103 11.68 8.29 3.42
N TYR A 104 10.91 9.32 3.07
CA TYR A 104 10.94 9.92 1.74
C TYR A 104 12.05 10.97 1.61
N ARG A 105 12.23 11.84 2.62
CA ARG A 105 13.18 12.95 2.60
C ARG A 105 14.64 12.50 2.73
N ASN A 106 14.91 11.55 3.61
CA ASN A 106 16.24 11.00 3.88
C ASN A 106 16.31 9.54 3.42
N SER A 107 15.70 9.25 2.27
CA SER A 107 15.48 7.91 1.72
C SER A 107 16.75 7.08 1.56
N SER A 108 17.91 7.71 1.35
CA SER A 108 19.22 7.02 1.32
C SER A 108 19.58 6.32 2.62
N LEU A 109 18.93 6.65 3.75
CA LEU A 109 19.09 5.99 5.05
C LEU A 109 18.20 4.76 5.23
N TYR A 110 17.38 4.42 4.23
CA TYR A 110 16.42 3.33 4.30
C TYR A 110 16.66 2.24 3.26
N ALA A 111 16.58 0.99 3.68
CA ALA A 111 16.38 -0.15 2.79
C ALA A 111 15.43 -1.16 3.43
N PHE A 112 14.43 -1.59 2.68
CA PHE A 112 13.35 -2.45 3.18
C PHE A 112 12.75 -3.34 2.09
N GLU A 113 11.99 -4.32 2.54
CA GLU A 113 11.33 -5.34 1.72
C GLU A 113 10.13 -4.76 0.94
N CYS A 114 9.74 -5.36 -0.19
CA CYS A 114 8.64 -4.84 -1.00
C CYS A 114 7.26 -4.95 -0.34
N ALA A 115 7.02 -5.93 0.53
CA ALA A 115 5.82 -5.98 1.36
C ALA A 115 5.81 -4.82 2.36
N THR A 116 6.95 -4.51 3.00
CA THR A 116 7.09 -3.36 3.92
C THR A 116 6.89 -2.02 3.21
N ALA A 117 7.26 -1.91 1.93
CA ALA A 117 7.05 -0.71 1.14
C ALA A 117 5.57 -0.33 1.03
N ILE A 118 4.64 -1.29 1.01
CA ILE A 118 3.21 -1.00 0.82
C ILE A 118 2.60 -0.30 2.05
N PRO A 119 2.75 -0.79 3.30
CA PRO A 119 2.36 -0.02 4.48
C PRO A 119 2.97 1.37 4.54
N ILE A 120 4.24 1.55 4.16
CA ILE A 120 4.89 2.88 4.11
C ILE A 120 4.15 3.80 3.14
N ILE A 121 3.83 3.32 1.93
CA ILE A 121 3.06 4.06 0.92
C ILE A 121 1.67 4.42 1.46
N TYR A 122 0.99 3.48 2.14
CA TYR A 122 -0.32 3.75 2.74
C TYR A 122 -0.23 4.82 3.83
N TYR A 123 0.71 4.72 4.76
CA TYR A 123 0.88 5.73 5.80
C TYR A 123 1.21 7.11 5.22
N HIS A 124 2.12 7.19 4.25
CA HIS A 124 2.43 8.46 3.59
C HIS A 124 1.22 9.03 2.84
N ALA A 125 0.45 8.18 2.15
CA ALA A 125 -0.75 8.60 1.47
C ALA A 125 -1.83 9.11 2.43
N ILE A 126 -2.06 8.39 3.53
CA ILE A 126 -3.02 8.76 4.57
C ILE A 126 -2.60 10.08 5.22
N LEU A 127 -1.32 10.23 5.60
CA LEU A 127 -0.76 11.47 6.14
C LEU A 127 -1.06 12.67 5.22
N ASN A 128 -0.80 12.53 3.92
CA ASN A 128 -1.09 13.57 2.92
C ASN A 128 -2.60 13.78 2.66
N SER A 129 -3.45 12.88 3.16
CA SER A 129 -4.90 12.96 2.99
C SER A 129 -5.58 13.63 4.19
N ILE A 130 -5.10 13.38 5.41
CA ILE A 130 -5.75 13.84 6.66
C ILE A 130 -4.93 14.86 7.46
N GLY A 131 -3.68 15.10 7.07
CA GLY A 131 -2.77 16.02 7.76
C GLY A 131 -2.11 15.44 9.01
N SER A 132 -1.00 16.06 9.43
CA SER A 132 -0.14 15.54 10.50
C SER A 132 -0.84 15.44 11.86
N ASN A 133 -1.74 16.36 12.20
CA ASN A 133 -2.42 16.35 13.50
C ASN A 133 -3.30 15.11 13.67
N SER A 134 -4.16 14.82 12.68
CA SER A 134 -5.02 13.64 12.67
C SER A 134 -4.18 12.37 12.54
N PHE A 135 -3.15 12.37 11.69
CA PHE A 135 -2.27 11.22 11.51
C PHE A 135 -1.54 10.83 12.81
N ASN A 136 -0.95 11.81 13.51
CA ASN A 136 -0.25 11.58 14.77
C ASN A 136 -1.19 11.07 15.86
N SER A 137 -2.46 11.50 15.85
CA SER A 137 -3.45 11.05 16.83
C SER A 137 -3.94 9.62 16.57
N LEU A 138 -3.98 9.20 15.29
CA LEU A 138 -4.45 7.88 14.90
C LEU A 138 -3.35 6.81 15.02
N PHE A 139 -2.13 7.10 14.62
CA PHE A 139 -1.08 6.09 14.38
C PHE A 139 0.11 6.22 15.34
N LEU A 140 -0.14 6.22 16.65
CA LEU A 140 0.86 6.52 17.68
C LEU A 140 2.01 5.50 17.80
N ASN A 141 1.74 4.20 17.54
CA ASN A 141 2.67 3.10 17.80
C ASN A 141 2.98 2.32 16.53
N LEU A 142 3.59 3.00 15.54
CA LEU A 142 3.89 2.36 14.27
C LEU A 142 4.96 1.28 14.40
N TYR A 143 4.67 0.13 13.79
CA TYR A 143 5.66 -0.90 13.50
C TYR A 143 5.61 -1.27 12.02
N LEU A 144 6.72 -1.09 11.31
CA LEU A 144 6.81 -1.41 9.89
C LEU A 144 7.51 -2.76 9.72
N TYR A 145 6.73 -3.79 9.39
CA TYR A 145 7.25 -5.12 9.11
C TYR A 145 6.33 -5.89 8.18
N SER A 146 6.82 -6.25 7.00
CA SER A 146 6.02 -6.89 5.95
C SER A 146 4.70 -6.11 5.74
N TRP A 147 3.56 -6.77 5.87
CA TRP A 147 2.23 -6.19 5.72
C TRP A 147 1.58 -5.72 7.03
N HIS A 148 2.31 -5.74 8.15
CA HIS A 148 1.77 -5.27 9.42
C HIS A 148 1.40 -3.79 9.35
N THR A 149 0.21 -3.47 9.82
CA THR A 149 -0.33 -2.11 9.91
C THR A 149 -1.17 -1.95 11.17
N ASP A 150 -1.31 -0.71 11.61
CA ASP A 150 -2.33 -0.33 12.58
C ASP A 150 -3.72 -0.68 12.01
N THR A 151 -4.60 -1.16 12.88
CA THR A 151 -5.94 -1.61 12.49
C THR A 151 -6.78 -0.54 11.81
N ASP A 152 -6.53 0.74 12.07
CA ASP A 152 -7.28 1.85 11.46
C ASP A 152 -6.97 2.05 9.97
N VAL A 153 -5.86 1.47 9.46
CA VAL A 153 -5.63 1.42 8.00
C VAL A 153 -6.66 0.52 7.32
N GLY A 154 -7.12 -0.53 8.00
CA GLY A 154 -8.17 -1.42 7.52
C GLY A 154 -7.87 -2.08 6.17
N ILE A 155 -6.71 -2.75 6.02
CA ILE A 155 -6.36 -3.37 4.73
C ILE A 155 -7.31 -4.54 4.42
N ILE A 156 -7.95 -4.44 3.25
CA ILE A 156 -8.80 -5.49 2.66
C ILE A 156 -8.13 -6.08 1.41
N THR A 157 -8.41 -7.36 1.15
CA THR A 157 -7.99 -8.04 -0.07
C THR A 157 -9.09 -8.93 -0.62
N PHE A 158 -9.27 -8.94 -1.93
CA PHE A 158 -10.33 -9.68 -2.62
C PHE A 158 -9.97 -9.94 -4.08
N TYR A 159 -10.69 -10.84 -4.74
CA TYR A 159 -10.49 -11.15 -6.15
C TYR A 159 -11.35 -10.26 -7.05
N SER A 160 -10.75 -9.64 -8.07
CA SER A 160 -11.43 -8.81 -9.07
C SER A 160 -10.73 -8.89 -10.42
N ASN A 161 -11.49 -8.71 -11.51
CA ASN A 161 -10.94 -8.47 -12.84
C ASN A 161 -10.86 -6.96 -13.18
N TYR A 162 -11.33 -6.10 -12.28
CA TYR A 162 -11.40 -4.66 -12.45
C TYR A 162 -10.53 -4.01 -11.37
N PHE A 163 -9.48 -3.35 -11.83
CA PHE A 163 -8.50 -2.68 -10.98
C PHE A 163 -8.68 -1.17 -11.12
N LEU A 164 -8.49 -0.46 -10.02
CA LEU A 164 -8.52 0.99 -9.97
C LEU A 164 -7.12 1.53 -9.63
N PRO A 165 -6.69 2.68 -10.19
CA PRO A 165 -5.50 3.37 -9.75
C PRO A 165 -5.47 3.53 -8.22
N GLY A 166 -4.30 3.24 -7.64
CA GLY A 166 -4.09 3.17 -6.19
C GLY A 166 -4.36 1.79 -5.57
N ASP A 167 -4.92 0.83 -6.30
CA ASP A 167 -4.96 -0.57 -5.86
C ASP A 167 -3.54 -1.16 -5.85
N VAL A 168 -3.28 -2.09 -4.93
CA VAL A 168 -2.07 -2.91 -4.92
C VAL A 168 -2.39 -4.28 -5.48
N LEU A 169 -1.69 -4.63 -6.55
CA LEU A 169 -1.76 -5.92 -7.23
C LEU A 169 -0.56 -6.77 -6.83
N TYR A 170 -0.65 -8.06 -7.08
CA TYR A 170 0.46 -8.99 -6.90
C TYR A 170 0.81 -9.64 -8.24
N VAL A 171 2.07 -9.50 -8.66
CA VAL A 171 2.61 -10.26 -9.80
C VAL A 171 3.28 -11.52 -9.23
N ASN A 172 2.65 -12.67 -9.45
CA ASN A 172 3.08 -13.93 -8.88
C ASN A 172 4.11 -14.60 -9.81
N ASN A 173 5.18 -15.15 -9.23
CA ASN A 173 6.13 -16.01 -9.92
C ASN A 173 6.05 -17.42 -9.31
N PRO A 174 5.18 -18.30 -9.83
CA PRO A 174 4.86 -19.58 -9.18
C PRO A 174 6.08 -20.52 -9.09
N ASP A 175 6.96 -20.46 -10.10
CA ASP A 175 8.12 -21.33 -10.25
C ASP A 175 9.46 -20.61 -9.96
N PHE A 176 9.45 -19.64 -9.03
CA PHE A 176 10.67 -18.93 -8.62
C PHE A 176 11.78 -19.87 -8.12
N ASP A 177 13.04 -19.50 -8.34
CA ASP A 177 14.18 -20.23 -7.77
C ASP A 177 14.23 -20.04 -6.25
N ARG A 178 14.19 -21.14 -5.50
CA ARG A 178 14.25 -21.18 -4.04
C ARG A 178 15.53 -20.56 -3.46
N LYS A 179 16.61 -20.48 -4.24
CA LYS A 179 17.85 -19.76 -3.87
C LYS A 179 17.68 -18.24 -3.86
N THR A 180 16.67 -17.72 -4.56
CA THR A 180 16.35 -16.29 -4.63
C THR A 180 14.89 -16.02 -4.26
N PRO A 181 14.48 -16.31 -3.01
CA PRO A 181 13.07 -16.31 -2.60
C PRO A 181 12.38 -14.94 -2.65
N GLN A 182 13.14 -13.85 -2.78
CA GLN A 182 12.64 -12.50 -3.02
C GLN A 182 12.01 -12.32 -4.41
N PHE A 183 12.24 -13.23 -5.35
CA PHE A 183 11.62 -13.20 -6.68
C PHE A 183 10.40 -14.12 -6.81
N ARG A 184 9.79 -14.54 -5.70
CA ARG A 184 8.49 -15.25 -5.69
C ARG A 184 7.33 -14.43 -6.25
N GLY A 185 7.51 -13.12 -6.31
CA GLY A 185 6.56 -12.18 -6.85
C GLY A 185 6.93 -10.76 -6.45
N ILE A 186 6.03 -9.82 -6.72
CA ILE A 186 6.18 -8.41 -6.35
C ILE A 186 4.80 -7.82 -6.03
N ASN A 187 4.72 -7.09 -4.92
CA ASN A 187 3.58 -6.24 -4.59
C ASN A 187 3.73 -4.92 -5.33
N ALA A 188 2.72 -4.50 -6.09
CA ALA A 188 2.84 -3.33 -6.93
C ALA A 188 1.61 -2.42 -6.93
N VAL A 189 1.84 -1.11 -6.74
CA VAL A 189 0.80 -0.08 -6.80
C VAL A 189 0.45 0.19 -8.27
N LEU A 190 -0.82 0.09 -8.62
CA LEU A 190 -1.35 0.47 -9.93
C LEU A 190 -1.42 1.99 -10.08
N LEU A 191 -0.73 2.52 -11.09
CA LEU A 191 -0.72 3.94 -11.41
C LEU A 191 -1.84 4.32 -12.36
N ASN A 192 -2.07 5.62 -12.51
CA ASN A 192 -3.14 6.17 -13.35
C ASN A 192 -2.93 5.97 -14.85
N ASP A 193 -1.72 5.63 -15.29
CA ASP A 193 -1.36 5.32 -16.69
C ASP A 193 -1.33 3.81 -16.98
N GLY A 194 -1.76 2.97 -16.03
CA GLY A 194 -1.78 1.52 -16.16
C GLY A 194 -0.45 0.84 -15.86
N ARG A 195 0.63 1.58 -15.60
CA ARG A 195 1.90 1.01 -15.12
C ARG A 195 1.82 0.67 -13.63
N LEU A 196 2.79 -0.12 -13.19
CA LEU A 196 2.90 -0.65 -11.84
C LEU A 196 4.18 -0.12 -11.19
N PHE A 197 4.09 0.32 -9.94
CA PHE A 197 5.27 0.58 -9.10
C PHE A 197 5.47 -0.59 -8.14
N GLY A 198 6.59 -1.32 -8.27
CA GLY A 198 7.03 -2.30 -7.29
C GLY A 198 8.36 -1.87 -6.68
N HIS A 199 8.47 -1.84 -5.35
CA HIS A 199 9.73 -1.49 -4.69
C HIS A 199 10.84 -2.47 -5.07
N GLY A 200 11.99 -1.94 -5.52
CA GLY A 200 13.08 -2.73 -6.12
C GLY A 200 12.93 -3.07 -7.61
N PHE A 201 11.74 -2.88 -8.19
CA PHE A 201 11.46 -3.08 -9.62
C PHE A 201 11.29 -1.76 -10.38
N ASN A 202 11.09 -0.66 -9.66
CA ASN A 202 10.72 0.66 -10.17
C ASN A 202 9.35 0.64 -10.88
N ILE A 203 8.98 1.78 -11.49
CA ILE A 203 7.78 1.88 -12.32
C ILE A 203 8.00 1.16 -13.65
N ARG A 204 7.15 0.16 -13.93
CA ARG A 204 7.21 -0.67 -15.13
C ARG A 204 5.82 -1.04 -15.64
N THR A 205 5.77 -1.47 -16.89
CA THR A 205 4.60 -2.20 -17.40
C THR A 205 4.48 -3.57 -16.75
N SER A 206 3.26 -4.11 -16.77
CA SER A 206 2.94 -5.47 -16.37
C SER A 206 3.83 -6.53 -17.03
N GLN A 207 4.06 -6.38 -18.34
CA GLN A 207 4.86 -7.31 -19.14
C GLN A 207 6.33 -7.28 -18.74
N GLU A 208 6.90 -6.10 -18.49
CA GLU A 208 8.28 -5.98 -18.02
C GLU A 208 8.46 -6.60 -16.62
N MET A 209 7.50 -6.42 -15.70
CA MET A 209 7.53 -7.08 -14.39
C MET A 209 7.55 -8.61 -14.52
N ILE A 210 6.67 -9.16 -15.37
CA ILE A 210 6.61 -10.60 -15.66
C ILE A 210 7.93 -11.10 -16.26
N GLN A 211 8.52 -10.35 -17.21
CA GLN A 211 9.80 -10.71 -17.83
C GLN A 211 10.94 -10.77 -16.82
N ILE A 212 11.02 -9.81 -15.88
CA ILE A 212 12.05 -9.80 -14.83
C ILE A 212 11.89 -11.02 -13.92
N LEU A 213 10.67 -11.32 -13.48
CA LEU A 213 10.40 -12.49 -12.62
C LEU A 213 10.68 -13.81 -13.33
N ASN A 214 10.35 -13.92 -14.62
CA ASN A 214 10.61 -15.13 -15.42
C ASN A 214 12.08 -15.48 -15.54
N LYS A 215 12.99 -14.48 -15.48
CA LYS A 215 14.45 -14.68 -15.43
C LYS A 215 14.96 -15.25 -14.09
N LYS A 216 14.10 -15.33 -13.08
CA LYS A 216 14.41 -15.79 -11.73
C LYS A 216 13.62 -17.04 -11.34
N ARG A 217 13.18 -17.80 -12.34
CA ARG A 217 12.54 -19.11 -12.17
C ARG A 217 13.59 -20.21 -11.95
N LYS A 218 13.14 -21.33 -11.39
CA LYS A 218 13.92 -22.57 -11.36
C LYS A 218 14.28 -23.03 -12.80
N PRO A 219 15.38 -23.78 -12.99
CA PRO A 219 15.73 -24.37 -14.28
C PRO A 219 14.56 -25.13 -14.91
N ASP A 220 14.48 -25.10 -16.24
CA ASP A 220 13.49 -25.83 -17.06
C ASP A 220 12.01 -25.49 -16.78
N SER A 221 11.74 -24.38 -16.08
CA SER A 221 10.38 -23.93 -15.82
C SER A 221 9.69 -23.39 -17.08
N HIS A 222 8.55 -23.99 -17.44
CA HIS A 222 7.65 -23.50 -18.50
C HIS A 222 6.49 -22.64 -17.96
N GLN A 223 6.26 -22.58 -16.64
CA GLN A 223 5.19 -21.77 -16.06
C GLN A 223 5.62 -20.29 -15.92
N SER A 224 4.95 -19.38 -16.63
CA SER A 224 5.24 -17.94 -16.57
C SER A 224 4.74 -17.32 -15.26
N ALA A 225 5.42 -16.27 -14.79
CA ALA A 225 4.86 -15.29 -13.89
C ALA A 225 3.63 -14.59 -14.51
N TYR A 226 2.74 -14.09 -13.67
CA TYR A 226 1.47 -13.47 -14.10
C TYR A 226 0.94 -12.48 -13.07
N ILE A 227 0.13 -11.51 -13.50
CA ILE A 227 -0.61 -10.65 -12.58
C ILE A 227 -1.81 -11.43 -12.04
N THR A 228 -1.91 -11.49 -10.72
CA THR A 228 -3.05 -12.11 -10.06
C THR A 228 -4.30 -11.24 -10.16
N LYS A 229 -5.46 -11.84 -9.93
CA LYS A 229 -6.73 -11.11 -9.73
C LYS A 229 -6.86 -10.55 -8.30
N LEU A 230 -5.82 -10.67 -7.48
CA LEU A 230 -5.85 -10.23 -6.08
C LEU A 230 -5.67 -8.72 -6.03
N VAL A 231 -6.66 -8.03 -5.49
CA VAL A 231 -6.66 -6.60 -5.26
C VAL A 231 -6.54 -6.35 -3.77
N THR A 232 -5.55 -5.56 -3.36
CA THR A 232 -5.33 -5.16 -1.97
C THR A 232 -5.36 -3.64 -1.85
N ARG A 233 -6.09 -3.12 -0.87
CA ARG A 233 -6.22 -1.67 -0.63
C ARG A 233 -6.68 -1.36 0.79
N PRO A 234 -6.52 -0.12 1.29
CA PRO A 234 -7.17 0.32 2.52
C PRO A 234 -8.70 0.27 2.38
N SER A 235 -9.40 0.02 3.49
CA SER A 235 -10.84 0.21 3.58
C SER A 235 -11.11 1.71 3.67
N PHE A 236 -11.39 2.35 2.53
CA PHE A 236 -11.59 3.80 2.49
C PHE A 236 -12.77 4.25 3.35
N LYS A 237 -13.80 3.41 3.52
CA LYS A 237 -14.95 3.69 4.38
C LYS A 237 -14.59 3.70 5.85
N ASP A 238 -13.88 2.67 6.31
CA ASP A 238 -13.44 2.59 7.70
C ASP A 238 -12.43 3.70 8.00
N LEU A 239 -11.52 3.96 7.07
CA LEU A 239 -10.54 5.03 7.16
C LEU A 239 -11.20 6.42 7.21
N PHE A 240 -12.22 6.67 6.38
CA PHE A 240 -13.00 7.91 6.44
C PHE A 240 -13.67 8.06 7.81
N ARG A 241 -14.32 7.00 8.31
CA ARG A 241 -14.98 7.01 9.62
C ARG A 241 -14.01 7.35 10.76
N VAL A 242 -12.84 6.70 10.82
CA VAL A 242 -11.86 6.97 11.88
C VAL A 242 -11.18 8.33 11.74
N ALA A 243 -11.01 8.83 10.50
CA ALA A 243 -10.44 10.15 10.26
C ALA A 243 -11.43 11.29 10.54
N SER A 244 -12.74 11.07 10.35
CA SER A 244 -13.78 12.05 10.60
C SER A 244 -14.18 12.16 12.07
N TRP A 245 -14.00 11.09 12.85
CA TRP A 245 -14.26 11.11 14.28
C TRP A 245 -13.01 11.53 15.04
N SER A 246 -13.07 12.64 15.77
CA SER A 246 -12.02 13.04 16.72
C SER A 246 -11.97 12.06 17.89
N ARG A 247 -11.39 10.88 17.67
CA ARG A 247 -11.05 9.97 18.76
C ARG A 247 -9.88 10.59 19.50
N ASN A 248 -10.09 10.97 20.76
CA ASN A 248 -8.98 11.12 21.71
C ASN A 248 -8.20 9.79 21.69
N GLY A 249 -7.01 9.83 21.09
CA GLY A 249 -6.22 8.65 20.74
C GLY A 249 -5.71 7.93 21.98
N SER A 250 -6.49 7.00 22.53
CA SER A 250 -5.97 5.99 23.46
C SER A 250 -6.93 4.83 23.81
N ALA A 251 -8.18 4.84 23.36
CA ALA A 251 -9.12 3.77 23.76
C ALA A 251 -8.79 2.45 23.04
N ASN A 252 -7.90 1.64 23.65
CA ASN A 252 -7.69 0.21 23.43
C ASN A 252 -8.02 -0.29 22.01
N LYS A 253 -7.24 0.14 21.01
CA LYS A 253 -7.31 -0.46 19.68
C LYS A 253 -6.73 -1.86 19.79
N MET A 254 -7.53 -2.87 19.49
CA MET A 254 -7.06 -4.25 19.44
C MET A 254 -6.10 -4.39 18.26
N GLN A 255 -4.80 -4.36 18.52
CA GLN A 255 -3.80 -4.53 17.48
C GLN A 255 -3.76 -5.98 17.01
N ARG A 256 -3.47 -6.18 15.73
CA ARG A 256 -3.25 -7.53 15.20
C ARG A 256 -1.96 -8.11 15.77
N PRO A 257 -1.92 -9.42 16.08
CA PRO A 257 -0.68 -10.05 16.49
C PRO A 257 0.38 -9.88 15.40
N ILE A 258 1.62 -9.62 15.83
CA ILE A 258 2.76 -9.47 14.93
C ILE A 258 3.46 -10.81 14.85
N VAL A 259 3.53 -11.38 13.64
CA VAL A 259 4.30 -12.61 13.38
C VAL A 259 5.48 -12.30 12.49
N HIS A 260 6.69 -12.47 13.03
CA HIS A 260 7.94 -12.31 12.30
C HIS A 260 8.24 -13.54 11.41
N HIS A 261 7.54 -13.64 10.28
CA HIS A 261 7.60 -14.79 9.37
C HIS A 261 8.83 -14.82 8.45
N SER A 262 9.55 -13.69 8.31
CA SER A 262 10.78 -13.53 7.52
C SER A 262 10.68 -14.00 6.05
N LYS A 263 9.49 -13.86 5.45
CA LYS A 263 9.23 -14.23 4.05
C LYS A 263 9.21 -12.98 3.19
N ASN A 264 10.15 -12.87 2.25
CA ASN A 264 10.22 -11.75 1.31
C ASN A 264 9.12 -11.85 0.25
N SER A 265 8.67 -10.71 -0.24
CA SER A 265 7.80 -10.53 -1.39
C SER A 265 6.51 -11.33 -1.36
N ILE A 266 5.96 -11.56 -0.17
CA ILE A 266 4.66 -12.22 -0.03
C ILE A 266 3.52 -11.25 -0.30
N SER A 267 2.41 -11.75 -0.86
CA SER A 267 1.18 -10.98 -0.99
C SER A 267 0.52 -10.78 0.37
N TYR A 268 -0.38 -9.81 0.49
CA TYR A 268 -1.17 -9.62 1.72
C TYR A 268 -2.00 -10.88 2.04
N ALA A 269 -2.57 -11.54 1.02
CA ALA A 269 -3.29 -12.80 1.22
C ALA A 269 -2.40 -13.89 1.83
N HIS A 270 -1.12 -13.98 1.43
CA HIS A 270 -0.18 -14.89 2.07
C HIS A 270 0.16 -14.45 3.50
N TYR A 271 0.32 -13.15 3.74
CA TYR A 271 0.56 -12.62 5.08
C TYR A 271 -0.54 -13.00 6.09
N LEU A 272 -1.80 -13.04 5.66
CA LEU A 272 -2.92 -13.39 6.53
C LEU A 272 -2.81 -14.81 7.12
N TYR A 273 -2.15 -15.77 6.46
CA TYR A 273 -1.91 -17.10 7.04
C TYR A 273 -1.02 -17.10 8.28
N TYR A 274 -0.26 -16.02 8.51
CA TYR A 274 0.55 -15.86 9.71
C TYR A 274 -0.13 -14.98 10.77
N SER A 275 -1.28 -14.40 10.47
CA SER A 275 -1.97 -13.44 11.35
C SER A 275 -3.29 -13.98 11.91
N LEU A 276 -3.63 -15.23 11.56
CA LEU A 276 -4.72 -16.04 12.10
C LEU A 276 -4.15 -16.97 13.19
#